data_AF-A0AAN8ZSI1-F1
#
_entry.id   AF-A0AAN8ZSI1-F1
#
_cell.length_a   1.000
_cell.length_b   1.000
_cell.length_c   1.000
_cell.angle_alpha   90.00
_cell.angle_beta   90.00
_cell.angle_gamma   90.00
#
_symmetry.space_group_name_H-M   'P 1'
#
loop_
_entity.id
_entity.type
_entity.pdbx_description
1 polymer ?
#
loop_
_entity_poly.entity_id
_entity_poly.type
_entity_poly.pdbx_seq_one_letter_code
_entity_poly.pdbx_strand_id
1 'polypeptide(L)'
;MAELIQILLNFSERAGEIARSIRREPKLFSLLVEEKGETEKNQRFVHDFKTLADVLIQETLRYYVAKMIPALGNHVQGEENAEFTNTLGEKITVKVYDTEEETASLLSKICLKN
;
A
#
# COMPACT_ATOMS: atom_id res chain seq x y z
N MET A 1 -6.93 1.19 -27.89
CA MET A 1 -6.40 2.43 -27.26
C MET A 1 -7.39 3.01 -26.25
N ALA A 2 -8.67 3.20 -26.61
CA ALA A 2 -9.71 3.64 -25.66
C ALA A 2 -9.86 2.72 -24.43
N GLU A 3 -9.74 1.40 -24.62
CA GLU A 3 -9.86 0.41 -23.53
C GLU A 3 -8.75 0.55 -22.48
N LEU A 4 -7.49 0.68 -22.88
CA LEU A 4 -6.38 0.89 -21.95
C LEU A 4 -6.55 2.18 -21.15
N ILE A 5 -6.96 3.27 -21.80
CA ILE A 5 -7.21 4.55 -21.12
C ILE A 5 -8.34 4.41 -20.11
N GLN A 6 -9.44 3.74 -20.47
CA GLN A 6 -10.56 3.51 -19.55
C GLN A 6 -10.12 2.68 -18.34
N ILE A 7 -9.30 1.66 -18.56
CA ILE A 7 -8.73 0.82 -17.51
C ILE A 7 -7.88 1.66 -16.55
N LEU A 8 -6.98 2.49 -17.07
CA LEU A 8 -6.13 3.38 -16.26
C LEU A 8 -6.95 4.44 -15.49
N LEU A 9 -8.03 4.95 -16.07
CA LEU A 9 -8.96 5.87 -15.39
C LEU A 9 -9.65 5.18 -14.21
N ASN A 10 -10.17 3.97 -14.43
CA ASN A 10 -10.79 3.18 -13.36
C ASN A 10 -9.79 2.85 -12.24
N PHE A 11 -8.53 2.59 -12.57
CA PHE A 11 -7.47 2.37 -11.59
C PHE A 11 -7.12 3.63 -10.81
N SER A 12 -7.01 4.77 -11.49
CA SER A 12 -6.74 6.06 -10.83
C SER A 12 -7.83 6.39 -9.80
N GLU A 13 -9.10 6.15 -10.15
CA GLU A 13 -10.20 6.38 -9.22
C GLU A 13 -10.15 5.42 -8.02
N ARG A 14 -9.82 4.14 -8.25
CA ARG A 14 -9.69 3.15 -7.18
C ARG A 14 -8.53 3.46 -6.24
N ALA A 15 -7.39 3.89 -6.78
CA ALA A 15 -6.27 4.40 -5.99
C ALA A 15 -6.68 5.62 -5.14
N GLY A 16 -7.44 6.54 -5.75
CA GLY A 16 -8.03 7.67 -5.06
C GLY A 16 -8.95 7.26 -3.91
N GLU A 17 -9.77 6.23 -4.08
CA GLU A 17 -10.65 5.75 -3.02
C GLU A 17 -9.91 5.09 -1.86
N ILE A 18 -8.81 4.38 -2.13
CA ILE A 18 -7.92 3.86 -1.06
C ILE A 18 -7.31 5.03 -0.28
N ALA A 19 -6.73 6.01 -0.98
CA ALA A 19 -6.14 7.19 -0.34
C ALA A 19 -7.17 7.97 0.51
N ARG A 20 -8.41 8.11 0.01
CA ARG A 20 -9.51 8.74 0.76
C ARG A 20 -9.94 7.89 1.96
N SER A 21 -10.03 6.57 1.82
CA SER A 21 -10.38 5.65 2.92
C SER A 21 -9.38 5.74 4.07
N ILE A 22 -8.08 5.76 3.77
CA ILE A 22 -7.02 5.93 4.77
C ILE A 22 -7.17 7.27 5.50
N ARG A 23 -7.54 8.36 4.80
CA ARG A 23 -7.74 9.69 5.42
C ARG A 23 -9.06 9.83 6.19
N ARG A 24 -10.09 9.08 5.82
CA ARG A 24 -11.41 9.12 6.48
C ARG A 24 -11.42 8.38 7.80
N GLU A 25 -10.63 7.31 7.92
CA GLU A 25 -10.51 6.54 9.15
C GLU A 25 -9.56 7.26 10.14
N PRO A 26 -10.06 7.77 11.29
CA PRO A 26 -9.26 8.60 12.18
C PRO A 26 -7.98 7.91 12.67
N LYS A 27 -8.02 6.59 12.91
CA LYS A 27 -6.85 5.82 13.34
C LYS A 27 -5.78 5.80 12.25
N LEU A 28 -6.16 5.51 11.01
CA LEU A 28 -5.21 5.47 9.88
C LEU A 28 -4.72 6.87 9.52
N PHE A 29 -5.57 7.90 9.62
CA PHE A 29 -5.17 9.28 9.42
C PHE A 29 -4.12 9.73 10.44
N SER A 30 -4.27 9.37 11.72
CA SER A 30 -3.27 9.68 12.74
C SER A 30 -1.90 9.03 12.47
N LEU A 31 -1.86 7.90 11.76
CA LEU A 31 -0.61 7.25 11.34
C LEU A 31 0.06 7.93 10.15
N LEU A 32 -0.69 8.68 9.33
CA LEU A 32 -0.16 9.50 8.24
C LEU A 32 0.40 10.84 8.69
N VAL A 33 -0.09 11.36 9.82
CA VAL A 33 0.27 12.69 10.33
C VAL A 33 1.36 12.52 11.37
N GLU A 34 2.52 13.12 11.11
CA GLU A 34 3.61 13.20 12.08
C GLU A 34 3.23 14.19 13.19
N GLU A 35 2.74 13.70 14.33
CA GLU A 35 2.70 14.52 15.54
C GLU A 35 4.14 14.83 15.94
N LYS A 36 4.47 16.12 16.11
CA LYS A 36 5.79 16.61 16.57
C LYS A 36 6.11 16.24 18.04
N GLY A 37 5.59 15.13 18.54
CA GLY A 37 5.80 14.61 19.89
C GLY A 37 6.95 13.63 19.96
N GLU A 38 7.97 13.99 20.72
CA GLU A 38 9.23 13.32 20.99
C GLU A 38 9.15 11.78 21.08
N THR A 39 9.71 11.06 20.10
CA THR A 39 10.33 9.72 20.23
C THR A 39 10.79 9.21 18.85
N GLU A 40 12.10 9.03 18.63
CA GLU A 40 12.69 8.61 17.35
C GLU A 40 12.10 7.29 16.78
N LYS A 41 11.62 6.38 17.64
CA LYS A 41 10.96 5.13 17.21
C LYS A 41 9.59 5.36 16.59
N ASN A 42 8.87 6.40 16.99
CA ASN A 42 7.57 6.73 16.42
C ASN A 42 7.74 7.41 15.05
N GLN A 43 8.78 8.22 14.86
CA GLN A 43 9.08 8.84 13.56
C GLN A 43 9.38 7.80 12.47
N ARG A 44 10.17 6.76 12.76
CA ARG A 44 10.39 5.65 11.81
C ARG A 44 9.08 4.96 11.43
N PHE A 45 8.21 4.70 12.41
CA PHE A 45 6.93 4.03 12.15
C PHE A 45 5.95 4.91 11.34
N VAL A 46 5.92 6.22 11.61
CA VAL A 46 5.10 7.17 10.83
C VAL A 46 5.62 7.26 9.39
N HIS A 47 6.94 7.33 9.21
CA HIS A 47 7.56 7.27 7.89
C HIS A 47 7.21 5.96 7.16
N ASP A 48 7.33 4.82 7.86
CA ASP A 48 7.03 3.50 7.30
C ASP A 48 5.55 3.33 6.96
N PHE A 49 4.61 3.92 7.72
CA PHE A 49 3.18 3.83 7.40
C PHE A 49 2.81 4.62 6.15
N LYS A 50 3.39 5.81 5.97
CA LYS A 50 3.22 6.57 4.72
C LYS A 50 3.74 5.76 3.53
N THR A 51 4.97 5.23 3.62
CA THR A 51 5.55 4.37 2.58
C THR A 51 4.70 3.13 2.34
N LEU A 52 4.14 2.50 3.39
CA LEU A 52 3.23 1.37 3.26
C LEU A 52 1.94 1.73 2.52
N ALA A 53 1.36 2.90 2.78
CA ALA A 53 0.18 3.38 2.07
C ALA A 53 0.47 3.58 0.57
N ASP A 54 1.61 4.20 0.24
CA ASP A 54 2.05 4.42 -1.13
C ASP A 54 2.33 3.09 -1.85
N VAL A 55 3.01 2.14 -1.19
CA VAL A 55 3.21 0.77 -1.70
C VAL A 55 1.89 0.03 -1.89
N LEU A 56 0.94 0.12 -0.95
CA LEU A 56 -0.34 -0.59 -1.07
C LEU A 56 -1.12 -0.10 -2.29
N ILE A 57 -1.12 1.20 -2.57
CA ILE A 57 -1.73 1.77 -3.78
C ILE A 57 -1.03 1.24 -5.03
N GLN A 58 0.31 1.25 -5.04
CA GLN A 58 1.11 0.73 -6.15
C GLN A 58 0.86 -0.76 -6.43
N GLU A 59 0.89 -1.61 -5.40
CA GLU A 59 0.69 -3.06 -5.54
C GLU A 59 -0.77 -3.38 -5.90
N THR A 60 -1.74 -2.60 -5.43
CA THR A 60 -3.13 -2.73 -5.87
C THR A 60 -3.24 -2.50 -7.37
N LEU A 61 -2.61 -1.44 -7.88
CA LEU A 61 -2.61 -1.14 -9.32
C LEU A 61 -1.92 -2.25 -10.10
N ARG A 62 -0.74 -2.71 -9.65
CA ARG A 62 -0.03 -3.83 -10.28
C ARG A 62 -0.89 -5.09 -10.35
N TYR A 63 -1.54 -5.46 -9.25
CA TYR A 63 -2.43 -6.62 -9.18
C TYR A 63 -3.58 -6.50 -10.19
N TYR A 64 -4.27 -5.36 -10.25
CA TYR A 64 -5.38 -5.18 -11.19
C TYR A 64 -4.94 -5.14 -12.65
N VAL A 65 -3.83 -4.45 -12.97
CA VAL A 65 -3.28 -4.45 -14.33
C VAL A 65 -2.89 -5.86 -14.75
N ALA A 66 -2.23 -6.63 -13.88
CA ALA A 66 -1.84 -8.01 -14.18
C ALA A 66 -3.06 -8.92 -14.40
N LYS A 67 -4.16 -8.69 -13.69
CA LYS A 67 -5.40 -9.46 -13.84
C LYS A 67 -6.17 -9.11 -15.12
N MET A 68 -6.20 -7.83 -15.51
CA MET A 68 -6.93 -7.37 -16.70
C MET A 68 -6.12 -7.50 -18.00
N ILE A 69 -4.82 -7.25 -17.94
CA ILE A 69 -3.89 -7.26 -19.07
C ILE A 69 -2.62 -8.02 -18.64
N PRO A 70 -2.64 -9.37 -18.64
CA PRO A 70 -1.50 -10.17 -18.17
C PRO A 70 -0.16 -9.82 -18.81
N ALA A 71 -0.17 -9.40 -20.08
CA ALA A 71 1.03 -8.96 -20.80
C ALA A 71 1.73 -7.74 -20.15
N LEU A 72 1.00 -6.92 -19.39
CA LEU A 72 1.53 -5.72 -18.73
C LEU A 72 1.90 -5.94 -17.25
N GLY A 73 1.55 -7.07 -16.64
CA GLY A 73 1.73 -7.28 -15.20
C GLY A 73 3.17 -7.04 -14.71
N ASN A 74 4.16 -7.56 -15.45
CA ASN A 74 5.59 -7.39 -15.12
C ASN A 74 6.18 -6.05 -15.57
N HIS A 75 5.41 -5.24 -16.30
CA HIS A 75 5.83 -3.94 -16.82
C HIS A 75 5.36 -2.78 -15.93
N VAL A 76 4.54 -3.06 -14.90
CA VAL A 76 4.10 -2.04 -13.93
C VAL A 76 5.17 -1.86 -12.84
N GLN A 77 5.91 -0.77 -12.97
CA GLN A 77 6.91 -0.31 -12.01
C GLN A 77 6.34 0.87 -11.20
N GLY A 78 6.90 1.10 -10.03
CA GLY A 78 6.58 2.29 -9.24
C GLY A 78 7.78 2.73 -8.40
N GLU A 79 7.61 3.85 -7.72
CA GLU A 79 8.67 4.55 -7.00
C GLU A 79 9.10 3.80 -5.73
N GLU A 80 8.14 3.19 -5.03
CA GLU A 80 8.37 2.63 -3.70
C GLU A 80 8.76 1.16 -3.75
N ASN A 81 9.68 0.78 -2.85
CA ASN A 81 10.08 -0.61 -2.66
C ASN A 81 9.03 -1.33 -1.81
N ALA A 82 8.54 -2.47 -2.32
CA ALA A 82 7.55 -3.28 -1.61
C ALA A 82 8.14 -4.14 -0.48
N GLU A 83 9.47 -4.18 -0.29
CA GLU A 83 10.11 -4.91 0.80
C GLU A 83 10.18 -4.07 2.09
N PHE A 84 9.51 -4.53 3.14
CA PHE A 84 9.55 -3.97 4.50
C PHE A 84 10.23 -4.94 5.44
N THR A 85 10.79 -4.42 6.54
CA THR A 85 11.29 -5.26 7.65
C THR A 85 10.42 -5.02 8.87
N ASN A 86 9.79 -6.07 9.39
CA ASN A 86 8.93 -5.93 10.57
C ASN A 86 9.75 -5.78 11.87
N THR A 87 9.05 -5.60 12.99
CA THR A 87 9.66 -5.43 14.32
C THR A 87 10.45 -6.66 14.80
N LEU A 88 10.21 -7.84 14.21
CA LEU A 88 10.93 -9.08 14.47
C LEU A 88 12.18 -9.26 13.58
N GLY A 89 12.45 -8.32 12.68
CA GLY A 89 13.56 -8.40 11.71
C GLY A 89 13.25 -9.26 10.48
N GLU A 90 12.01 -9.70 10.30
CA GLU A 90 11.60 -10.47 9.13
C GLU A 90 11.36 -9.53 7.94
N LYS A 91 11.90 -9.92 6.78
CA LYS A 91 11.65 -9.23 5.51
C LYS A 91 10.32 -9.69 4.91
N ILE A 92 9.44 -8.75 4.64
CA ILE A 92 8.10 -8.97 4.10
C ILE A 92 7.95 -8.17 2.82
N THR A 93 7.65 -8.83 1.71
CA THR A 93 7.27 -8.16 0.48
C THR A 93 5.76 -7.95 0.44
N VAL A 94 5.32 -6.69 0.44
CA VAL A 94 3.90 -6.32 0.30
C VAL A 94 3.38 -6.75 -1.07
N LYS A 95 2.25 -7.44 -1.07
CA LYS A 95 1.50 -7.85 -2.26
C LYS A 95 0.02 -7.82 -1.95
N VAL A 96 -0.80 -7.58 -2.97
CA VAL A 96 -2.26 -7.72 -2.91
C VAL A 96 -2.63 -9.10 -3.45
N TYR A 97 -3.47 -9.83 -2.71
CA TYR A 97 -3.92 -11.17 -3.06
C TYR A 97 -5.37 -11.16 -3.55
N ASP A 98 -5.85 -12.32 -4.00
CA ASP A 98 -7.23 -12.47 -4.48
C ASP A 98 -8.27 -12.35 -3.35
N THR A 99 -7.86 -12.62 -2.11
CA THR A 99 -8.73 -12.54 -0.93
C THR A 99 -8.33 -11.38 -0.01
N GLU A 100 -9.34 -10.80 0.64
CA GLU A 100 -9.13 -9.74 1.62
C GLU A 100 -8.36 -10.26 2.83
N GLU A 101 -8.66 -11.49 3.25
CA GLU A 101 -8.06 -12.13 4.43
C GLU A 101 -6.54 -12.33 4.27
N GLU A 102 -6.08 -12.77 3.10
CA GLU A 102 -4.65 -12.92 2.82
C GLU A 102 -3.93 -11.58 2.80
N THR A 103 -4.54 -10.56 2.19
CA THR A 103 -3.99 -9.22 2.13
C THR A 103 -3.94 -8.59 3.54
N ALA A 104 -5.01 -8.73 4.32
CA ALA A 104 -5.07 -8.25 5.70
C ALA A 104 -4.08 -8.99 6.61
N SER A 105 -3.91 -10.29 6.43
CA SER A 105 -2.93 -11.10 7.17
C SER A 105 -1.50 -10.60 6.91
N LEU A 106 -1.17 -10.29 5.65
CA LEU A 106 0.14 -9.74 5.29
C LEU A 106 0.36 -8.36 5.92
N LEU A 107 -0.60 -7.45 5.76
CA LEU A 107 -0.51 -6.09 6.29
C LEU A 107 -0.41 -6.08 7.82
N SER A 108 -1.10 -7.00 8.50
CA SER A 108 -1.02 -7.16 9.95
C SER A 108 0.40 -7.47 10.41
N LYS A 109 1.15 -8.30 9.69
CA LYS A 109 2.56 -8.59 10.05
C LYS A 109 3.48 -7.38 9.98
N ILE A 110 3.12 -6.36 9.21
CA ILE A 110 3.88 -5.11 9.07
C ILE A 110 3.40 -4.09 10.11
N CYS A 111 2.10 -4.00 10.32
CA CYS A 111 1.49 -3.02 11.23
C CYS A 111 1.51 -3.42 12.71
N LEU A 112 1.68 -4.70 13.05
CA LEU A 112 1.71 -5.16 14.43
C LEU A 112 3.02 -4.75 15.12
N LYS A 113 2.92 -3.72 15.99
CA LYS A 113 3.79 -3.59 17.16
C LYS A 113 3.28 -4.57 18.22
N ASN A 114 4.18 -5.37 18.81
CA ASN A 114 3.93 -5.94 20.13
C ASN A 114 3.86 -4.81 21.17
#